data_AF-A0A2A3FMM2-F1
#
_entry.id   AF-A0A2A3FMM2-F1
#
_cell.length_a   1.000
_cell.length_b   1.000
_cell.length_c   1.000
_cell.angle_alpha   90.00
_cell.angle_beta   90.00
_cell.angle_gamma   90.00
#
_symmetry.space_group_name_H-M   'P 1'
#
loop_
_entity.id
_entity.type
_entity.pdbx_description
1 polymer ?
#
loop_
_entity_poly.entity_id
_entity_poly.type
_entity_poly.pdbx_seq_one_letter_code
_entity_poly.pdbx_strand_id
1 'polypeptide(L)' 'DPGKVFDLTLPLDQAAEGYQAMDERRAIKTLLTL' A
#
# COMPACT_ATOMS: atom_id res chain seq x y z
N ASP A 1 13.64 8.94 -7.02
CA ASP A 1 12.36 8.42 -7.48
C ASP A 1 11.49 8.11 -6.27
N PRO A 2 10.56 8.99 -5.92
CA PRO A 2 9.76 8.89 -4.69
C PRO A 2 8.85 7.65 -4.65
N GLY A 3 8.58 6.99 -5.80
CA GLY A 3 7.78 5.76 -5.84
C GLY A 3 8.47 4.54 -5.24
N LYS A 4 9.81 4.56 -5.10
CA LYS A 4 10.60 3.38 -4.65
C LYS A 4 10.48 3.05 -3.16
N VAL A 5 9.82 3.89 -2.37
CA VAL A 5 9.64 3.64 -0.93
C VAL A 5 8.33 2.92 -0.61
N PHE A 6 7.50 2.67 -1.62
CA PHE A 6 6.25 1.92 -1.47
C PHE A 6 6.46 0.47 -1.87
N ASP A 7 6.06 -0.45 -1.01
CA ASP A 7 6.12 -1.89 -1.26
C ASP A 7 4.92 -2.37 -2.08
N LEU A 8 3.82 -1.63 -2.00
CA LEU A 8 2.52 -1.98 -2.58
C LEU A 8 1.82 -0.74 -3.15
N THR A 9 1.17 -0.88 -4.29
CA THR A 9 0.31 0.15 -4.90
C THR A 9 -1.08 -0.41 -5.10
N LEU A 10 -2.11 0.31 -4.61
CA LEU A 10 -3.51 -0.09 -4.73
C LEU A 10 -4.39 1.10 -5.14
N PRO A 11 -5.54 0.85 -5.80
CA PRO A 11 -6.61 1.83 -5.94
C PRO A 11 -7.13 2.33 -4.58
N LEU A 12 -7.61 3.57 -4.52
CA LEU A 12 -8.10 4.21 -3.29
C LEU A 12 -9.30 3.46 -2.68
N ASP A 13 -10.16 2.87 -3.50
CA ASP A 13 -11.32 2.08 -3.06
C ASP A 13 -10.91 0.74 -2.41
N GLN A 14 -9.64 0.33 -2.53
CA GLN A 14 -9.06 -0.86 -1.91
C GLN A 14 -8.18 -0.57 -0.70
N ALA A 15 -8.33 0.60 -0.06
CA ALA A 15 -7.52 0.99 1.10
C ALA A 15 -7.48 -0.07 2.23
N ALA A 16 -8.57 -0.82 2.43
CA ALA A 16 -8.64 -1.89 3.42
C ALA A 16 -7.59 -2.99 3.21
N GLU A 17 -7.32 -3.38 1.96
CA GLU A 17 -6.29 -4.37 1.64
C GLU A 17 -4.89 -3.84 1.97
N GLY A 18 -4.65 -2.55 1.74
CA GLY A 18 -3.42 -1.88 2.12
C GLY A 18 -3.17 -1.96 3.63
N TYR A 19 -4.21 -1.75 4.44
CA TYR A 19 -4.11 -1.90 5.89
C TYR A 19 -3.87 -3.35 6.31
N GLN A 20 -4.59 -4.31 5.73
CA GLN A 20 -4.39 -5.73 6.00
C GLN A 20 -2.95 -6.17 5.66
N ALA A 21 -2.41 -5.72 4.52
CA ALA A 21 -1.04 -6.03 4.11
C ALA A 21 0.00 -5.48 5.08
N MET A 22 -0.25 -4.31 5.69
CA MET A 22 0.64 -3.74 6.70
C MET A 22 0.53 -4.48 8.04
N ASP A 23 -0.67 -4.89 8.44
CA ASP A 23 -0.91 -5.69 9.66
C ASP A 23 -0.21 -7.06 9.59
N GLU A 24 -0.38 -7.75 8.46
CA GLU A 24 0.26 -9.05 8.19
C GLU A 24 1.76 -8.92 7.85
N ARG A 25 2.33 -7.71 7.90
CA ARG A 25 3.74 -7.41 7.59
C ARG A 25 4.16 -7.84 6.17
N ARG A 26 3.22 -7.85 5.23
CA ARG A 26 3.47 -8.03 3.79
C ARG A 26 3.91 -6.73 3.10
N ALA A 27 3.57 -5.57 3.66
CA ALA A 27 3.99 -4.26 3.17
C ALA A 27 4.34 -3.32 4.34
N ILE A 28 5.28 -2.39 4.14
CA ILE A 28 5.64 -1.34 5.11
C ILE A 28 4.95 -0.03 4.72
N LYS A 29 4.91 0.28 3.41
CA LYS A 29 4.24 1.46 2.86
C LYS A 29 3.41 1.10 1.63
N THR A 30 2.15 1.50 1.66
CA THR A 30 1.22 1.35 0.55
C THR A 30 0.96 2.71 -0.09
N LEU A 31 1.06 2.80 -1.42
CA LEU A 31 0.64 3.96 -2.19
C LEU A 31 -0.81 3.75 -2.65
N LEU A 32 -1.69 4.69 -2.34
CA LEU A 32 -3.06 4.70 -2.84
C LEU A 32 -3.18 5.65 -4.03
N THR A 33 -3.79 5.17 -5.11
CA THR A 33 -4.00 5.94 -6.35
C THR A 33 -5.48 6.10 -6.65
N LEU A 34 -5.86 7.24 -7.25
CA LEU A 34 -7.20 7.46 -7.80
C LEU A 34 -7.42 6.66 -9.08
#